data_AF-A0ABD7Y1Y0-F1
#
_entry.id   AF-A0ABD7Y1Y0-F1
#
_cell.length_a   1.000
_cell.length_b   1.000
_cell.length_c   1.000
_cell.angle_alpha   90.00
_cell.angle_beta   90.00
_cell.angle_gamma   90.00
#
_symmetry.space_group_name_H-M   'P 1'
#
loop_
_entity.id
_entity.type
_entity.pdbx_description
1 polymer ?
#
loop_
_entity_poly.entity_id
_entity_poly.type
_entity_poly.pdbx_seq_one_letter_code
_entity_poly.pdbx_strand_id
1 'polypeptide(L)'
;MITFDRNDRSPSIGTTDHVQPKSLITLAEIRSTLAYKGYRVLLYIRDIMSIGHQESMPRYHLAYCRTLDKMRRNARFDRYVVANGDSGRFQVNVIESDVKTQHVRLNVCQNCLDEIHWNGFDMKMPRDGRLTLVSKFSLPDFFKKYPRDLMAVKPVHSSDTAPLNVYSQDWNEISERTKRQRGYRCAACNTMLRQTDSKFLHVHHRNGQKYDNRDSNLEVLCIGCHAEEPMHGHMRALREYQEYVERYRR
;
A
#
# COMPACT_ATOMS: atom_id res chain seq x y z
N MET A 1 -24.89 -29.13 51.57
CA MET A 1 -23.47 -28.89 51.19
C MET A 1 -23.44 -27.56 50.47
N ILE A 2 -23.36 -26.42 51.18
CA ILE A 2 -22.13 -25.78 51.72
C ILE A 2 -21.24 -25.34 50.53
N THR A 3 -21.47 -24.16 49.93
CA THR A 3 -20.95 -22.80 50.24
C THR A 3 -19.43 -22.62 50.13
N PHE A 4 -19.02 -21.56 49.40
CA PHE A 4 -18.15 -20.41 49.75
C PHE A 4 -17.41 -19.91 48.50
N ASP A 5 -17.67 -18.67 48.02
CA ASP A 5 -16.96 -17.40 48.34
C ASP A 5 -15.47 -17.45 47.94
N ARG A 6 -14.81 -16.46 47.33
CA ARG A 6 -14.96 -15.00 47.24
C ARG A 6 -13.90 -14.45 46.26
N ASN A 7 -14.23 -13.33 45.61
CA ASN A 7 -13.45 -12.08 45.55
C ASN A 7 -11.95 -12.12 45.16
N ASP A 8 -11.54 -11.40 44.10
CA ASP A 8 -10.86 -10.09 44.25
C ASP A 8 -10.37 -9.47 42.93
N ARG A 9 -10.60 -8.16 42.82
CA ARG A 9 -9.77 -7.10 42.20
C ARG A 9 -9.48 -7.11 40.69
N SER A 10 -10.06 -6.10 40.05
CA SER A 10 -9.44 -5.35 38.94
C SER A 10 -8.07 -4.80 39.36
N PRO A 11 -7.13 -4.70 38.40
CA PRO A 11 -6.51 -3.40 38.16
C PRO A 11 -6.55 -3.02 36.68
N SER A 12 -6.99 -1.79 36.44
CA SER A 12 -6.78 -1.03 35.21
C SER A 12 -5.30 -0.71 35.00
N ILE A 13 -4.76 -1.03 33.83
CA ILE A 13 -3.66 -0.37 33.09
C ILE A 13 -3.92 -0.85 31.64
N GLY A 14 -4.22 -0.02 30.66
CA GLY A 14 -3.47 1.14 30.22
C GLY A 14 -3.28 0.96 28.72
N THR A 15 -4.07 1.72 27.95
CA THR A 15 -3.83 2.14 26.57
C THR A 15 -2.78 1.38 25.77
N THR A 16 -3.23 0.52 24.86
CA THR A 16 -2.63 0.49 23.53
C THR A 16 -3.70 0.92 22.56
N ASP A 17 -3.66 2.19 22.17
CA ASP A 17 -4.27 2.65 20.93
C ASP A 17 -3.69 1.77 19.83
N HIS A 18 -4.41 0.70 19.50
CA HIS A 18 -4.25 0.02 18.24
C HIS A 18 -4.64 1.04 17.17
N VAL A 19 -3.65 1.80 16.72
CA VAL A 19 -3.69 2.50 15.45
C VAL A 19 -4.03 1.44 14.42
N GLN A 20 -5.31 1.37 14.07
CA GLN A 20 -5.82 0.55 13.00
C GLN A 20 -4.96 0.88 11.77
N PRO A 21 -4.32 -0.11 11.13
CA PRO A 21 -3.56 0.15 9.93
C PRO A 21 -4.50 0.83 8.94
N LYS A 22 -4.09 2.02 8.45
CA LYS A 22 -4.77 2.73 7.36
C LYS A 22 -5.09 1.71 6.28
N SER A 23 -6.38 1.48 6.08
CA SER A 23 -7.01 0.56 5.11
C SER A 23 -6.05 -0.04 4.09
N LEU A 24 -5.67 -1.31 4.27
CA LEU A 24 -4.99 -2.09 3.23
C LEU A 24 -5.93 -2.20 2.03
N ILE A 25 -5.60 -1.53 0.92
CA ILE A 25 -6.35 -1.66 -0.33
C ILE A 25 -6.05 -3.06 -0.89
N THR A 26 -7.08 -3.89 -1.03
CA THR A 26 -6.94 -5.24 -1.59
C THR A 26 -6.69 -5.18 -3.10
N LEU A 27 -5.97 -6.16 -3.65
CA LEU A 27 -5.74 -6.27 -5.11
C LEU A 27 -7.05 -6.35 -5.92
N ALA A 28 -8.13 -6.86 -5.30
CA ALA A 28 -9.47 -6.89 -5.89
C ALA A 28 -10.05 -5.46 -6.03
N GLU A 29 -9.95 -4.62 -5.00
CA GLU A 29 -10.42 -3.22 -5.03
C GLU A 29 -9.66 -2.35 -6.03
N ILE A 30 -8.38 -2.66 -6.29
CA ILE A 30 -7.57 -2.03 -7.34
C ILE A 30 -8.12 -2.40 -8.73
N ARG A 31 -8.53 -3.66 -8.93
CA ARG A 31 -9.01 -4.16 -10.24
C ARG A 31 -10.43 -3.73 -10.58
N SER A 32 -11.28 -3.46 -9.60
CA SER A 32 -12.68 -3.08 -9.84
C SER A 32 -12.89 -1.61 -10.24
N THR A 33 -11.83 -0.80 -10.28
CA THR A 33 -11.91 0.65 -10.55
C THR A 33 -10.86 1.09 -11.58
N LEU A 34 -11.06 2.24 -12.21
CA LEU A 34 -10.16 2.73 -13.25
C LEU A 34 -8.85 3.26 -12.64
N ALA A 35 -7.73 2.85 -13.23
CA ALA A 35 -6.39 3.25 -12.81
C ALA A 35 -5.57 3.73 -14.00
N TYR A 36 -4.78 4.79 -13.79
CA TYR A 36 -3.83 5.32 -14.76
C TYR A 36 -2.60 5.88 -14.03
N LYS A 37 -1.40 5.47 -14.47
CA LYS A 37 -0.10 5.93 -13.90
C LYS A 37 -0.01 5.84 -12.37
N GLY A 38 -0.51 4.75 -11.78
CA GLY A 38 -0.46 4.54 -10.32
C GLY A 38 -1.53 5.28 -9.51
N TYR A 39 -2.44 6.01 -10.18
CA TYR A 39 -3.54 6.70 -9.54
C TYR A 39 -4.88 6.12 -9.98
N ARG A 40 -5.84 6.08 -9.06
CA ARG A 40 -7.24 5.84 -9.38
C ARG A 40 -7.82 7.09 -10.03
N VAL A 41 -8.42 6.92 -11.20
CA VAL A 41 -8.86 8.02 -12.07
C VAL A 41 -10.33 7.91 -12.45
N LEU A 42 -10.87 9.00 -12.97
CA LEU A 42 -12.20 9.05 -13.57
C LEU A 42 -12.06 9.23 -15.09
N LEU A 43 -13.01 8.69 -15.85
CA LEU A 43 -13.13 8.93 -17.29
C LEU A 43 -14.45 9.61 -17.61
N TYR A 44 -14.45 10.58 -18.51
CA TYR A 44 -15.67 11.22 -19.01
C TYR A 44 -15.47 11.78 -20.43
N ILE A 45 -16.57 12.07 -21.13
CA ILE A 45 -16.53 12.74 -22.42
C ILE A 45 -16.53 14.25 -22.16
N ARG A 46 -15.44 14.92 -22.54
CA ARG A 46 -15.27 16.37 -22.37
C ARG A 46 -16.00 17.19 -23.44
N ASP A 47 -16.02 16.68 -24.66
CA ASP A 47 -16.44 17.45 -25.84
C ASP A 47 -17.84 16.95 -26.30
N ILE A 48 -18.85 17.83 -26.24
CA ILE A 48 -20.27 17.53 -26.53
C ILE A 48 -20.85 18.53 -27.53
N MET A 49 -21.86 18.11 -28.30
CA MET A 49 -22.47 18.97 -29.33
C MET A 49 -23.48 19.98 -28.77
N SER A 50 -24.14 19.66 -27.65
CA SER A 50 -25.12 20.53 -27.02
C SER A 50 -25.27 20.19 -25.54
N ILE A 51 -25.71 21.16 -24.74
CA ILE A 51 -26.15 20.91 -23.36
C ILE A 51 -27.66 20.68 -23.41
N GLY A 52 -28.13 19.49 -23.06
CA GLY A 52 -29.55 19.27 -22.76
C GLY A 52 -29.79 19.26 -21.25
N HIS A 53 -30.95 18.73 -20.82
CA HIS A 53 -31.24 18.49 -19.40
C HIS A 53 -30.15 17.63 -18.73
N GLN A 54 -30.04 17.66 -17.40
CA GLN A 54 -29.04 16.87 -16.65
C GLN A 54 -29.12 15.36 -16.95
N GLU A 55 -30.27 14.84 -17.41
CA GLU A 55 -30.41 13.47 -17.90
C GLU A 55 -29.60 13.17 -19.18
N SER A 56 -29.40 14.16 -20.04
CA SER A 56 -28.67 14.09 -21.32
C SER A 56 -27.18 14.41 -21.21
N MET A 57 -26.74 15.02 -20.11
CA MET A 57 -25.33 15.32 -19.87
C MET A 57 -24.50 14.04 -19.75
N PRO A 58 -23.23 14.05 -20.20
CA PRO A 58 -22.36 12.90 -20.07
C PRO A 58 -22.23 12.47 -18.61
N ARG A 59 -21.91 11.20 -18.42
CA ARG A 59 -21.61 10.62 -17.11
C ARG A 59 -20.10 10.46 -16.97
N TYR A 60 -19.61 10.53 -15.74
CA TYR A 60 -18.25 10.08 -15.45
C TYR A 60 -18.25 8.62 -15.02
N HIS A 61 -17.14 7.95 -15.30
CA HIS A 61 -16.91 6.54 -15.05
C HIS A 61 -15.77 6.39 -14.06
N LEU A 62 -15.92 5.41 -13.16
CA LEU A 62 -14.97 5.10 -12.09
C LEU A 62 -14.52 3.62 -12.10
N ALA A 63 -15.13 2.82 -12.99
CA ALA A 63 -14.84 1.40 -13.22
C ALA A 63 -14.98 1.08 -14.71
N TYR A 64 -14.34 0.00 -15.19
CA TYR A 64 -14.45 -0.48 -16.57
C TYR A 64 -15.79 -1.18 -16.81
N CYS A 65 -16.88 -0.42 -16.73
CA CYS A 65 -18.24 -0.93 -16.84
C CYS A 65 -18.64 -1.25 -18.29
N ARG A 66 -19.77 -1.95 -18.46
CA ARG A 66 -20.37 -2.29 -19.76
C ARG A 66 -20.53 -1.12 -20.75
N THR A 67 -20.68 0.13 -20.28
CA THR A 67 -20.70 1.30 -21.18
C THR A 67 -19.35 1.56 -21.82
N LEU A 68 -18.27 1.53 -21.04
CA LEU A 68 -16.92 1.76 -21.55
C LEU A 68 -16.50 0.62 -22.48
N ASP A 69 -16.83 -0.62 -22.13
CA ASP A 69 -16.60 -1.77 -22.98
C ASP A 69 -17.37 -1.67 -24.32
N LYS A 70 -18.66 -1.30 -24.29
CA LYS A 70 -19.42 -1.00 -25.52
C LYS A 70 -18.77 0.10 -26.35
N MET A 71 -18.32 1.19 -25.72
CA MET A 71 -17.68 2.30 -26.42
C MET A 71 -16.35 1.89 -27.05
N ARG A 72 -15.58 0.99 -26.40
CA ARG A 72 -14.37 0.38 -26.98
C ARG A 72 -14.69 -0.52 -28.16
N ARG A 73 -15.64 -1.44 -28.03
CA ARG A 73 -16.06 -2.36 -29.10
C ARG A 73 -16.57 -1.62 -30.34
N ASN A 74 -17.14 -0.42 -30.14
CA ASN A 74 -17.62 0.43 -31.23
C ASN A 74 -16.58 1.43 -31.75
N ALA A 75 -15.30 1.33 -31.37
CA ALA A 75 -14.22 2.25 -31.74
C ALA A 75 -14.49 3.73 -31.38
N ARG A 76 -15.16 3.99 -30.25
CA ARG A 76 -15.48 5.34 -29.74
C ARG A 76 -14.86 5.66 -28.38
N PHE A 77 -13.97 4.79 -27.88
CA PHE A 77 -13.36 4.96 -26.55
C PHE A 77 -12.39 6.15 -26.49
N ASP A 78 -11.78 6.54 -27.60
CA ASP A 78 -10.80 7.65 -27.65
C ASP A 78 -11.41 9.01 -27.33
N ARG A 79 -12.74 9.11 -27.25
CA ARG A 79 -13.47 10.31 -26.81
C ARG A 79 -13.38 10.57 -25.30
N TYR A 80 -12.98 9.58 -24.52
CA TYR A 80 -12.91 9.69 -23.06
C TYR A 80 -11.59 10.34 -22.65
N VAL A 81 -11.67 11.29 -21.72
CA VAL A 81 -10.51 11.93 -21.11
C VAL A 81 -10.42 11.59 -19.63
N VAL A 82 -9.21 11.63 -19.09
CA VAL A 82 -8.92 11.42 -17.67
C VAL A 82 -9.26 12.67 -16.87
N ALA A 83 -9.96 12.48 -15.74
CA ALA A 83 -10.16 13.51 -14.72
C ALA A 83 -9.57 13.05 -13.38
N ASN A 84 -8.84 13.97 -12.73
CA ASN A 84 -8.15 13.73 -11.46
C ASN A 84 -8.80 14.48 -10.27
N GLY A 85 -9.82 15.31 -10.50
CA GLY A 85 -10.50 16.07 -9.45
C GLY A 85 -11.55 15.27 -8.68
N ASP A 86 -11.88 15.71 -7.46
CA ASP A 86 -12.95 15.19 -6.58
C ASP A 86 -14.11 16.15 -6.33
N SER A 87 -14.06 17.36 -6.87
CA SER A 87 -15.11 18.36 -6.66
C SER A 87 -16.47 17.96 -7.27
N GLY A 88 -16.49 16.93 -8.12
CA GLY A 88 -17.65 16.53 -8.93
C GLY A 88 -17.97 17.52 -10.04
N ARG A 89 -17.15 18.56 -10.25
CA ARG A 89 -17.24 19.51 -11.36
C ARG A 89 -16.22 19.15 -12.44
N PHE A 90 -16.70 19.04 -13.67
CA PHE A 90 -15.92 18.66 -14.83
C PHE A 90 -15.95 19.78 -15.86
N GLN A 91 -14.80 20.06 -16.46
CA GLN A 91 -14.73 20.93 -17.63
C GLN A 91 -15.42 20.23 -18.80
N VAL A 92 -16.32 20.91 -19.49
CA VAL A 92 -16.99 20.40 -20.70
C VAL A 92 -16.90 21.48 -21.77
N ASN A 93 -16.60 21.06 -22.99
CA ASN A 93 -16.59 21.92 -24.17
C ASN A 93 -17.84 21.63 -25.00
N VAL A 94 -18.67 22.65 -25.20
CA VAL A 94 -19.87 22.57 -26.04
C VAL A 94 -19.52 23.11 -27.41
N ILE A 95 -19.67 22.28 -28.44
CA ILE A 95 -19.27 22.56 -29.82
C ILE A 95 -20.54 22.76 -30.64
N GLU A 96 -21.00 24.02 -30.72
CA GLU A 96 -22.09 24.45 -31.61
C GLU A 96 -21.47 25.16 -32.82
N SER A 97 -21.93 26.37 -33.18
CA SER A 97 -21.23 27.25 -34.12
C SER A 97 -19.90 27.76 -33.55
N ASP A 98 -19.82 27.89 -32.23
CA ASP A 98 -18.63 28.27 -31.46
C ASP A 98 -18.34 27.23 -30.36
N VAL A 99 -17.12 27.26 -29.81
CA VAL A 99 -16.73 26.41 -28.67
C VAL A 99 -16.91 27.16 -27.36
N LYS A 100 -17.80 26.67 -26.50
CA LYS A 100 -18.03 27.20 -25.14
C LYS A 100 -17.50 26.24 -24.09
N THR A 101 -16.54 26.67 -23.28
CA THR A 101 -15.98 25.89 -22.18
C THR A 101 -16.67 26.25 -20.86
N GLN A 102 -17.12 25.25 -20.10
CA GLN A 102 -17.75 25.47 -18.80
C GLN A 102 -17.50 24.34 -17.81
N HIS A 103 -17.69 24.63 -16.51
CA HIS A 103 -17.54 23.64 -15.44
C HIS A 103 -18.90 23.22 -14.87
N VAL A 104 -19.30 21.99 -15.17
CA VAL A 104 -20.61 21.42 -14.81
C VAL A 104 -20.49 20.28 -13.82
N ARG A 105 -21.55 20.05 -13.03
CA ARG A 105 -21.68 18.81 -12.27
C ARG A 105 -22.17 17.70 -13.21
N LEU A 106 -21.42 16.61 -13.28
CA LEU A 106 -21.83 15.40 -13.98
C LEU A 106 -22.28 14.36 -12.96
N ASN A 107 -23.21 13.49 -13.35
CA ASN A 107 -23.60 12.36 -12.51
C ASN A 107 -22.67 11.17 -12.77
N VAL A 108 -22.48 10.33 -11.75
CA VAL A 108 -21.79 9.06 -11.88
C VAL A 108 -22.54 8.13 -12.84
N CYS A 109 -21.81 7.33 -13.61
CA CYS A 109 -22.40 6.30 -14.45
C CYS A 109 -23.02 5.20 -13.57
N GLN A 110 -24.32 4.96 -13.73
CA GLN A 110 -25.02 3.89 -13.03
C GLN A 110 -24.45 2.49 -13.31
N ASN A 111 -23.92 2.25 -14.52
CA ASN A 111 -23.24 0.98 -14.82
C ASN A 111 -21.94 0.82 -14.03
N CYS A 112 -21.26 1.92 -13.68
CA CYS A 112 -20.12 1.84 -12.78
C CYS A 112 -20.56 1.55 -11.35
N LEU A 113 -21.68 2.10 -10.89
CA LEU A 113 -22.21 1.80 -9.54
C LEU A 113 -22.62 0.34 -9.40
N ASP A 114 -23.23 -0.21 -10.44
CA ASP A 114 -23.59 -1.63 -10.57
C ASP A 114 -22.33 -2.52 -10.55
N GLU A 115 -21.32 -2.18 -11.36
CA GLU A 115 -20.05 -2.91 -11.46
C GLU A 115 -19.32 -3.07 -10.12
N ILE A 116 -19.41 -2.05 -9.25
CA ILE A 116 -18.73 -2.06 -7.94
C ILE A 116 -19.70 -2.29 -6.77
N HIS A 117 -20.96 -2.63 -7.06
CA HIS A 117 -22.03 -2.78 -6.08
C HIS A 117 -22.08 -1.64 -5.04
N TRP A 118 -21.98 -0.38 -5.51
CA TRP A 118 -21.87 0.78 -4.64
C TRP A 118 -23.11 0.95 -3.76
N ASN A 119 -22.96 0.78 -2.44
CA ASN A 119 -24.04 0.92 -1.46
C ASN A 119 -25.30 0.10 -1.84
N GLY A 120 -25.09 -1.12 -2.38
CA GLY A 120 -26.19 -1.99 -2.82
C GLY A 120 -26.86 -1.56 -4.11
N PHE A 121 -26.24 -0.68 -4.90
CA PHE A 121 -26.72 -0.34 -6.24
C PHE A 121 -26.75 -1.60 -7.12
N ASP A 122 -27.90 -1.86 -7.74
CA ASP A 122 -28.10 -2.92 -8.74
C ASP A 122 -28.96 -2.36 -9.87
N MET A 123 -28.59 -2.62 -11.12
CA MET A 123 -29.35 -2.19 -12.29
C MET A 123 -30.78 -2.74 -12.38
N LYS A 124 -31.09 -3.83 -11.67
CA LYS A 124 -32.42 -4.46 -11.57
C LYS A 124 -33.35 -3.75 -10.59
N MET A 125 -32.83 -2.85 -9.74
CA MET A 125 -33.68 -2.13 -8.77
C MET A 125 -34.54 -1.04 -9.46
N PRO A 126 -35.66 -0.60 -8.81
CA PRO A 126 -36.54 0.43 -9.36
C PRO A 126 -35.81 1.73 -9.74
N ARG A 127 -36.26 2.40 -10.81
CA ARG A 127 -35.62 3.62 -11.34
C ARG A 127 -35.44 4.70 -10.27
N ASP A 128 -36.45 4.96 -9.45
CA ASP A 128 -36.41 6.02 -8.43
C ASP A 128 -35.38 5.72 -7.34
N GLY A 129 -35.25 4.44 -6.97
CA GLY A 129 -34.19 3.96 -6.08
C GLY A 129 -32.80 4.22 -6.67
N ARG A 130 -32.58 3.90 -7.95
CA ARG A 130 -31.31 4.18 -8.65
C ARG A 130 -31.01 5.67 -8.70
N LEU A 131 -32.00 6.50 -9.04
CA LEU A 131 -31.83 7.95 -9.12
C LEU A 131 -31.49 8.55 -7.75
N THR A 132 -32.09 8.04 -6.68
CA THR A 132 -31.78 8.45 -5.30
C THR A 132 -30.34 8.07 -4.91
N LEU A 133 -29.86 6.89 -5.29
CA LEU A 133 -28.46 6.51 -5.02
C LEU A 133 -27.46 7.34 -5.85
N VAL A 134 -27.79 7.65 -7.11
CA VAL A 134 -26.98 8.52 -7.96
C VAL A 134 -26.90 9.93 -7.40
N SER A 135 -28.01 10.50 -6.92
CA SER A 135 -28.03 11.87 -6.37
C SER A 135 -27.26 12.00 -5.05
N LYS A 136 -27.20 10.92 -4.27
CA LYS A 136 -26.42 10.84 -3.02
C LYS A 136 -24.95 10.49 -3.22
N PHE A 137 -24.54 10.06 -4.42
CA PHE A 137 -23.16 9.67 -4.68
C PHE A 137 -22.22 10.89 -4.59
N SER A 138 -21.09 10.73 -3.90
CA SER A 138 -20.05 11.75 -3.81
C SER A 138 -18.67 11.15 -4.10
N LEU A 139 -17.84 11.91 -4.82
CA LEU A 139 -16.44 11.54 -5.06
C LEU A 139 -15.61 11.48 -3.76
N PRO A 140 -15.82 12.35 -2.75
CA PRO A 140 -15.15 12.21 -1.46
C PRO A 140 -15.42 10.85 -0.79
N ASP A 141 -16.67 10.38 -0.75
CA ASP A 141 -16.99 9.07 -0.17
C ASP A 141 -16.40 7.94 -1.00
N PHE A 142 -16.47 8.07 -2.33
CA PHE A 142 -15.83 7.12 -3.24
C PHE A 142 -14.33 7.00 -2.98
N PHE A 143 -13.59 8.12 -2.90
CA PHE A 143 -12.15 8.09 -2.67
C PHE A 143 -11.77 7.76 -1.22
N LYS A 144 -12.70 7.86 -0.27
CA LYS A 144 -12.53 7.32 1.08
C LYS A 144 -12.56 5.79 1.07
N LYS A 145 -13.48 5.18 0.32
CA LYS A 145 -13.56 3.71 0.15
C LYS A 145 -12.49 3.16 -0.80
N TYR A 146 -12.17 3.93 -1.84
CA TYR A 146 -11.24 3.59 -2.90
C TYR A 146 -10.15 4.67 -3.02
N PRO A 147 -9.07 4.61 -2.23
CA PRO A 147 -8.05 5.67 -2.18
C PRO A 147 -7.45 6.02 -3.55
N ARG A 148 -7.14 7.30 -3.78
CA ARG A 148 -6.56 7.75 -5.07
C ARG A 148 -5.20 7.15 -5.36
N ASP A 149 -4.38 7.05 -4.33
CA ASP A 149 -3.03 6.51 -4.43
C ASP A 149 -3.11 4.99 -4.37
N LEU A 150 -2.68 4.33 -5.46
CA LEU A 150 -2.66 2.87 -5.52
C LEU A 150 -1.33 2.29 -5.02
N MET A 151 -0.36 3.13 -4.67
CA MET A 151 0.86 2.68 -4.02
C MET A 151 0.61 2.44 -2.53
N ALA A 152 0.44 1.16 -2.16
CA ALA A 152 0.28 0.76 -0.77
C ALA A 152 1.51 1.11 0.09
N VAL A 153 2.70 1.06 -0.50
CA VAL A 153 3.96 1.46 0.13
C VAL A 153 4.74 2.30 -0.87
N LYS A 154 5.07 3.53 -0.51
CA LYS A 154 5.99 4.35 -1.29
C LYS A 154 7.42 3.99 -0.91
N PRO A 155 8.31 3.72 -1.87
CA PRO A 155 9.74 3.64 -1.59
C PRO A 155 10.19 4.90 -0.85
N VAL A 156 11.06 4.74 0.15
CA VAL A 156 11.60 5.85 0.95
C VAL A 156 12.48 6.77 0.09
N HIS A 157 13.13 6.20 -0.91
CA HIS A 157 14.07 6.90 -1.78
C HIS A 157 13.63 6.80 -3.25
N SER A 158 13.97 7.83 -4.03
CA SER A 158 13.99 7.83 -5.50
C SER A 158 15.37 7.40 -6.02
N SER A 159 15.53 7.30 -7.35
CA SER A 159 16.85 7.09 -7.99
C SER A 159 17.89 8.10 -7.52
N ASP A 160 17.47 9.36 -7.34
CA ASP A 160 18.38 10.48 -7.11
C ASP A 160 18.66 10.70 -5.61
N THR A 161 17.82 10.14 -4.74
CA THR A 161 17.89 10.34 -3.29
C THR A 161 18.27 9.06 -2.53
N ALA A 162 18.43 7.93 -3.23
CA ALA A 162 18.87 6.69 -2.62
C ALA A 162 20.35 6.79 -2.24
N PRO A 163 20.72 6.57 -0.96
CA PRO A 163 22.11 6.47 -0.58
C PRO A 163 22.73 5.20 -1.15
N LEU A 164 24.05 5.21 -1.35
CA LEU A 164 24.79 4.02 -1.80
C LEU A 164 24.66 2.91 -0.75
N ASN A 165 24.33 1.70 -1.20
CA ASN A 165 24.25 0.52 -0.32
C ASN A 165 25.64 -0.08 -0.02
N VAL A 166 26.49 0.74 0.61
CA VAL A 166 27.84 0.40 1.06
C VAL A 166 27.92 0.56 2.58
N TYR A 167 28.86 -0.15 3.21
CA TYR A 167 29.15 0.05 4.62
C TYR A 167 29.71 1.45 4.83
N SER A 168 29.37 2.05 5.97
CA SER A 168 30.00 3.30 6.40
C SER A 168 31.50 3.10 6.68
N GLN A 169 32.28 4.18 6.61
CA GLN A 169 33.73 4.12 6.82
C GLN A 169 34.10 3.60 8.23
N ASP A 170 33.26 3.88 9.22
CA ASP A 170 33.38 3.47 10.61
C ASP A 170 32.72 2.11 10.94
N TRP A 171 32.32 1.33 9.92
CA TRP A 171 31.58 0.09 10.12
C TRP A 171 32.27 -0.91 11.07
N ASN A 172 33.60 -1.02 11.02
CA ASN A 172 34.33 -1.90 11.93
C ASN A 172 34.14 -1.51 13.40
N GLU A 173 34.14 -0.21 13.69
CA GLU A 173 33.90 0.32 15.04
C GLU A 173 32.45 0.11 15.48
N ILE A 174 31.50 0.37 14.57
CA ILE A 174 30.07 0.12 14.81
C ILE A 174 29.83 -1.35 15.12
N SER A 175 30.34 -2.25 14.28
CA SER A 175 30.20 -3.70 14.42
C SER A 175 30.73 -4.18 15.78
N GLU A 176 31.95 -3.81 16.15
CA GLU A 176 32.54 -4.23 17.43
C GLU A 176 31.85 -3.61 18.64
N ARG A 177 31.43 -2.34 18.55
CA ARG A 177 30.63 -1.69 19.59
C ARG A 177 29.29 -2.40 19.78
N THR A 178 28.59 -2.74 18.70
CA THR A 178 27.30 -3.44 18.74
C THR A 178 27.45 -4.85 19.32
N LYS A 179 28.48 -5.62 18.91
CA LYS A 179 28.79 -6.93 19.52
C LYS A 179 29.01 -6.82 21.03
N ARG A 180 29.79 -5.83 21.46
CA ARG A 180 30.06 -5.57 22.88
C ARG A 180 28.79 -5.22 23.65
N GLN A 181 27.96 -4.31 23.12
CA GLN A 181 26.69 -3.89 23.74
C GLN A 181 25.71 -5.06 23.89
N ARG A 182 25.69 -6.01 22.93
CA ARG A 182 24.88 -7.23 23.01
C ARG A 182 25.58 -8.39 23.74
N GLY A 183 26.69 -8.12 24.43
CA GLY A 183 27.39 -9.08 25.28
C GLY A 183 28.10 -10.22 24.54
N TYR A 184 28.38 -10.03 23.24
CA TYR A 184 28.90 -11.04 22.32
C TYR A 184 28.03 -12.30 22.28
N ARG A 185 26.70 -12.12 22.24
CA ARG A 185 25.73 -13.20 22.12
C ARG A 185 24.99 -13.11 20.80
N CYS A 186 24.81 -14.25 20.15
CA CYS A 186 23.89 -14.36 19.02
C CYS A 186 22.46 -14.06 19.48
N ALA A 187 21.75 -13.17 18.82
CA ALA A 187 20.37 -12.81 19.14
C ALA A 187 19.38 -13.97 18.88
N ALA A 188 19.70 -14.86 17.92
CA ALA A 188 18.83 -15.98 17.56
C ALA A 188 19.01 -17.22 18.46
N CYS A 189 20.25 -17.69 18.65
CA CYS A 189 20.53 -18.93 19.40
C CYS A 189 21.16 -18.71 20.77
N ASN A 190 21.41 -17.47 21.18
CA ASN A 190 22.03 -17.10 22.46
C ASN A 190 23.47 -17.59 22.71
N THR A 191 24.10 -18.29 21.75
CA THR A 191 25.51 -18.70 21.83
C THR A 191 26.40 -17.49 22.07
N MET A 192 27.24 -17.56 23.11
CA MET A 192 28.22 -16.54 23.44
C MET A 192 29.56 -16.85 22.78
N LEU A 193 30.14 -15.87 22.07
CA LEU A 193 31.38 -16.02 21.30
C LEU A 193 32.30 -14.83 21.57
N ARG A 194 33.27 -15.00 22.48
CA ARG A 194 34.18 -13.93 22.94
C ARG A 194 35.61 -14.18 22.48
N GLN A 195 36.46 -13.18 22.67
CA GLN A 195 37.90 -13.25 22.36
C GLN A 195 38.11 -13.68 20.90
N THR A 196 38.91 -14.72 20.66
CA THR A 196 39.22 -15.24 19.33
C THR A 196 38.00 -15.79 18.59
N ASP A 197 36.96 -16.22 19.30
CA ASP A 197 35.74 -16.76 18.69
C ASP A 197 34.74 -15.65 18.29
N SER A 198 34.98 -14.39 18.68
CA SER A 198 34.14 -13.25 18.27
C SER A 198 34.14 -13.04 16.74
N LYS A 199 35.14 -13.60 16.03
CA LYS A 199 35.19 -13.66 14.57
C LYS A 199 33.97 -14.37 13.96
N PHE A 200 33.36 -15.30 14.71
CA PHE A 200 32.15 -16.01 14.27
C PHE A 200 30.86 -15.22 14.54
N LEU A 201 30.93 -14.02 15.14
CA LEU A 201 29.80 -13.11 15.28
C LEU A 201 29.84 -12.03 14.21
N HIS A 202 28.75 -11.86 13.50
CA HIS A 202 28.54 -10.82 12.52
C HIS A 202 27.45 -9.86 13.00
N VAL A 203 27.50 -8.61 12.54
CA VAL A 203 26.39 -7.67 12.68
C VAL A 203 25.64 -7.63 11.36
N HIS A 204 24.39 -8.07 11.38
CA HIS A 204 23.47 -8.13 10.26
C HIS A 204 22.57 -6.88 10.24
N HIS A 205 22.45 -6.25 9.08
CA HIS A 205 21.46 -5.20 8.83
C HIS A 205 20.12 -5.85 8.48
N ARG A 206 19.14 -5.79 9.39
CA ARG A 206 17.83 -6.46 9.25
C ARG A 206 17.11 -6.13 7.93
N ASN A 207 17.25 -4.89 7.45
CA ASN A 207 16.63 -4.43 6.21
C ASN A 207 17.52 -4.59 4.95
N GLY A 208 18.72 -5.16 5.08
CA GLY A 208 19.69 -5.33 3.99
C GLY A 208 20.35 -4.04 3.49
N GLN A 209 20.12 -2.90 4.17
CA GLN A 209 20.70 -1.60 3.84
C GLN A 209 21.96 -1.34 4.69
N LYS A 210 23.13 -1.52 4.09
CA LYS A 210 24.46 -1.41 4.73
C LYS A 210 24.78 -0.02 5.27
N TYR A 211 24.11 1.02 4.76
CA TYR A 211 24.26 2.39 5.23
C TYR A 211 23.42 2.67 6.50
N ASP A 212 22.44 1.83 6.82
CA ASP A 212 21.47 2.08 7.88
C ASP A 212 21.94 1.52 9.23
N ASN A 213 22.78 2.29 9.91
CA ASN A 213 23.40 1.90 11.17
C ASN A 213 22.56 2.22 12.42
N ARG A 214 21.24 2.44 12.28
CA ARG A 214 20.36 2.60 13.45
C ARG A 214 20.40 1.32 14.30
N ASP A 215 20.52 1.43 15.62
CA ASP A 215 20.65 0.26 16.51
C ASP A 215 19.50 -0.74 16.36
N SER A 216 18.28 -0.26 16.07
CA SER A 216 17.11 -1.09 15.81
C SER A 216 17.23 -1.95 14.54
N ASN A 217 18.08 -1.54 13.58
CA ASN A 217 18.34 -2.26 12.34
C ASN A 217 19.54 -3.22 12.46
N LEU A 218 20.33 -3.13 13.53
CA LEU A 218 21.52 -3.95 13.71
C LEU A 218 21.24 -5.16 14.62
N GLU A 219 21.58 -6.33 14.13
CA GLU A 219 21.43 -7.59 14.86
C GLU A 219 22.74 -8.37 14.91
N VAL A 220 23.12 -8.83 16.11
CA VAL A 220 24.32 -9.66 16.29
C VAL A 220 23.93 -11.12 16.11
N LEU A 221 24.46 -11.78 15.08
CA LEU A 221 24.20 -13.19 14.78
C LEU A 221 25.51 -13.96 14.71
N CYS A 222 25.52 -15.21 15.16
CA CYS A 222 26.61 -16.11 14.81
C CYS A 222 26.55 -16.45 13.31
N ILE A 223 27.69 -16.82 12.72
CA ILE A 223 27.78 -17.18 11.30
C ILE A 223 26.81 -18.32 10.91
N GLY A 224 26.47 -19.20 11.86
CA GLY A 224 25.45 -20.24 11.69
C GLY A 224 24.04 -19.68 11.46
N CYS A 225 23.56 -18.83 12.37
CA CYS A 225 22.24 -18.20 12.26
C CYS A 225 22.20 -17.15 11.15
N HIS A 226 23.29 -16.41 10.92
CA HIS A 226 23.37 -15.45 9.82
C HIS A 226 23.21 -16.15 8.45
N ALA A 227 23.76 -17.34 8.28
CA ALA A 227 23.58 -18.14 7.06
C ALA A 227 22.15 -18.71 6.86
N GLU A 228 21.27 -18.55 7.86
CA GLU A 228 19.84 -18.88 7.78
C GLU A 228 18.98 -17.66 7.42
N GLU A 229 19.54 -16.45 7.48
CA GLU A 229 18.86 -15.24 7.04
C GLU A 229 18.59 -15.26 5.52
N PRO A 230 17.50 -14.60 5.05
CA PRO A 230 17.17 -14.53 3.64
C PRO A 230 18.37 -14.08 2.79
N MET A 231 18.63 -14.79 1.69
CA MET A 231 19.74 -14.51 0.76
C MET A 231 21.17 -14.70 1.32
N HIS A 232 21.33 -15.17 2.57
CA HIS A 232 22.65 -15.40 3.19
C HIS A 232 23.11 -16.86 3.18
N GLY A 233 22.38 -17.77 2.51
CA GLY A 233 22.75 -19.20 2.41
C GLY A 233 24.13 -19.48 1.79
N HIS A 234 24.64 -18.57 0.95
CA HIS A 234 25.97 -18.66 0.35
C HIS A 234 27.10 -18.69 1.39
N MET A 235 26.86 -18.16 2.60
CA MET A 235 27.84 -18.15 3.68
C MET A 235 28.23 -19.56 4.15
N ARG A 236 27.42 -20.59 3.88
CA ARG A 236 27.72 -21.99 4.24
C ARG A 236 28.96 -22.55 3.52
N ALA A 237 29.34 -21.95 2.39
CA ALA A 237 30.54 -22.33 1.66
C ALA A 237 31.84 -21.75 2.26
N LEU A 238 31.74 -20.83 3.23
CA LEU A 238 32.91 -20.20 3.83
C LEU A 238 33.63 -21.16 4.78
N ARG A 239 34.97 -21.12 4.79
CA ARG A 239 35.79 -21.90 5.73
C ARG A 239 35.43 -21.58 7.19
N GLU A 240 35.20 -20.30 7.49
CA GLU A 240 34.81 -19.85 8.83
C GLU A 240 33.46 -20.45 9.28
N TYR A 241 32.54 -20.70 8.35
CA TYR A 241 31.28 -21.36 8.68
C TYR A 241 31.53 -22.82 9.08
N GLN A 242 32.36 -23.54 8.33
CA GLN A 242 32.73 -24.93 8.65
C GLN A 242 33.44 -25.00 10.02
N GLU A 243 34.42 -24.11 10.26
CA GLU A 243 35.10 -23.99 11.56
C GLU A 243 34.11 -23.74 12.72
N TYR A 244 33.09 -22.90 12.50
CA TYR A 244 32.06 -22.64 13.50
C TYR A 244 31.20 -23.88 13.78
N VAL A 245 30.77 -24.59 12.74
CA VAL A 245 29.90 -25.77 12.88
C VAL A 245 30.60 -26.87 13.68
N GLU A 246 31.86 -27.17 13.37
CA GLU A 246 32.66 -28.20 14.07
C GLU A 246 32.78 -27.93 15.58
N ARG A 247 32.83 -26.65 15.96
CA ARG A 247 33.02 -26.20 17.35
C ARG A 247 31.72 -26.03 18.12
N TYR A 248 30.64 -25.54 17.48
CA TYR A 248 29.45 -25.04 18.19
C TYR A 248 28.11 -25.65 17.77
N ARG A 249 28.02 -26.43 16.68
CA ARG A 249 26.76 -27.05 16.21
C ARG A 249 26.86 -28.59 16.15
N ARG A 250 27.40 -29.22 17.19
CA ARG A 250 27.35 -30.69 17.35
C ARG A 250 25.98 -31.17 17.79
#